data_AF-A0A1E2RZT8-F1
#
_entry.id   AF-A0A1E2RZT8-F1
#
_cell.length_a   1.000
_cell.length_b   1.000
_cell.length_c   1.000
_cell.angle_alpha   90.00
_cell.angle_beta   90.00
_cell.angle_gamma   90.00
#
_symmetry.space_group_name_H-M   'P 1'
#
loop_
_entity.id
_entity.type
_entity.pdbx_description
1 polymer ?
#
loop_
_entity_poly.entity_id
_entity_poly.type
_entity_poly.pdbx_seq_one_letter_code
_entity_poly.pdbx_strand_id
1 'polypeptide(L)'
;MEGNTQRIGWVDYAKGFCIVMVVMMHSTLGVEAAAGETSWMGALVAFAKPFRMPDFFLISGLFLARVIDRDWRTYLDKKVVHFAYFYALWVTIQFAFKAPGFAQEIGWTGVVEEYLLAFIQPFGTLWFIYLLPVFFVVAKLTRRVPVPVMFLGGCLLQIAQPETGWIVADEFCTRFIYFYTGYAFAPLVFHFADWVMARQRSAIGLLAGWAFLEAVLVYEASRRHR
;
A
#
# COMPACT_ATOMS: atom_id res chain seq x y z
N MET A 1 -19.86 -30.23 4.90
CA MET A 1 -20.21 -29.12 3.99
C MET A 1 -19.13 -28.06 4.16
N GLU A 2 -18.07 -28.15 3.35
CA GLU A 2 -16.98 -27.17 3.39
C GLU A 2 -17.54 -25.82 2.99
N GLY A 3 -17.46 -24.85 3.91
CA GLY A 3 -17.88 -23.49 3.68
C GLY A 3 -17.01 -22.88 2.59
N ASN A 4 -17.48 -22.96 1.34
CA ASN A 4 -16.93 -22.21 0.23
C ASN A 4 -17.16 -20.73 0.55
N THR A 5 -16.23 -20.15 1.30
CA THR A 5 -16.16 -18.73 1.56
C THR A 5 -15.99 -18.10 0.20
N GLN A 6 -17.07 -17.61 -0.41
CA GLN A 6 -17.07 -17.08 -1.79
C GLN A 6 -15.89 -16.12 -1.95
N ARG A 7 -14.82 -16.60 -2.59
CA ARG A 7 -13.66 -15.80 -2.90
C ARG A 7 -14.08 -14.79 -3.96
N ILE A 8 -13.80 -13.53 -3.70
CA ILE A 8 -14.14 -12.46 -4.64
C ILE A 8 -13.02 -12.38 -5.66
N GLY A 9 -13.20 -13.05 -6.80
CA GLY A 9 -12.15 -13.22 -7.81
C GLY A 9 -11.51 -11.90 -8.27
N TRP A 10 -12.31 -10.84 -8.46
CA TRP A 10 -11.78 -9.53 -8.87
C TRP A 10 -10.84 -8.90 -7.84
N VAL A 11 -11.08 -9.12 -6.54
CA VAL A 11 -10.19 -8.61 -5.48
C VAL A 11 -8.86 -9.36 -5.50
N ASP A 12 -8.88 -10.65 -5.79
CA ASP A 12 -7.67 -11.45 -5.94
C ASP A 12 -6.86 -11.03 -7.18
N TYR A 13 -7.52 -10.75 -8.30
CA TYR A 13 -6.87 -10.19 -9.49
C TYR A 13 -6.26 -8.80 -9.21
N ALA A 14 -6.99 -7.92 -8.51
CA ALA A 14 -6.50 -6.58 -8.17
C ALA A 14 -5.23 -6.64 -7.29
N LYS A 15 -5.22 -7.49 -6.26
CA LYS A 15 -4.03 -7.74 -5.44
C LYS A 15 -2.87 -8.27 -6.26
N GLY A 16 -3.11 -9.27 -7.12
CA GLY A 16 -2.09 -9.86 -7.98
C GLY A 16 -1.46 -8.83 -8.91
N PHE A 17 -2.27 -8.01 -9.56
CA PHE A 17 -1.82 -6.93 -10.43
C PHE A 17 -0.96 -5.90 -9.67
N CYS A 18 -1.38 -5.49 -8.47
CA CYS A 18 -0.61 -4.58 -7.63
C CYS A 18 0.76 -5.18 -7.22
N ILE A 19 0.81 -6.47 -6.86
CA ILE A 19 2.06 -7.15 -6.49
C ILE A 19 3.02 -7.17 -7.68
N VAL A 20 2.53 -7.54 -8.87
CA VAL A 20 3.35 -7.56 -10.09
C VAL A 20 3.92 -6.17 -10.38
N MET A 21 3.11 -5.10 -10.25
CA MET A 21 3.55 -3.72 -10.44
C MET A 21 4.65 -3.31 -9.45
N VAL A 22 4.54 -3.68 -8.17
CA VAL A 22 5.56 -3.39 -7.15
C VAL A 22 6.86 -4.14 -7.42
N VAL A 23 6.78 -5.45 -7.70
CA VAL A 23 7.95 -6.26 -8.01
C VAL A 23 8.67 -5.73 -9.24
N MET A 24 7.91 -5.43 -10.31
CA MET A 24 8.45 -4.87 -11.55
C MET A 24 9.17 -3.54 -11.32
N MET A 25 8.64 -2.66 -10.47
CA MET A 25 9.33 -1.41 -10.10
C MET A 25 10.65 -1.68 -9.38
N HIS A 26 10.64 -2.47 -8.31
CA HIS A 26 11.85 -2.70 -7.51
C HIS A 26 12.93 -3.41 -8.31
N SER A 27 12.54 -4.35 -9.18
CA SER A 27 13.47 -5.00 -10.11
C SER A 27 14.03 -4.00 -11.13
N THR A 28 13.18 -3.18 -11.76
CA THR A 28 13.63 -2.16 -12.73
C THR A 28 14.59 -1.18 -12.09
N LEU A 29 14.21 -0.55 -10.97
CA LEU A 29 15.03 0.46 -10.31
C LEU A 29 16.34 -0.13 -9.76
N GLY A 30 16.31 -1.37 -9.27
CA GLY A 30 17.52 -2.06 -8.83
C GLY A 30 18.50 -2.31 -9.97
N VAL A 31 18.00 -2.73 -11.14
CA VAL A 31 18.82 -2.98 -12.32
C VAL A 31 19.34 -1.68 -12.93
N GLU A 32 18.50 -0.64 -13.05
CA GLU A 32 18.92 0.69 -13.53
C GLU A 32 20.01 1.28 -12.63
N ALA A 33 19.86 1.15 -11.30
CA ALA A 33 20.86 1.61 -10.35
C ALA A 33 22.19 0.84 -10.47
N ALA A 34 22.14 -0.47 -10.75
CA ALA A 34 23.34 -1.28 -10.94
C ALA A 34 24.00 -1.07 -12.31
N ALA A 35 23.22 -0.81 -13.35
CA ALA A 35 23.69 -0.61 -14.72
C ALA A 35 24.12 0.85 -15.01
N GLY A 36 23.65 1.82 -14.22
CA GLY A 36 23.91 3.24 -14.43
C GLY A 36 23.15 3.85 -15.61
N GLU A 37 22.19 3.11 -16.20
CA GLU A 37 21.42 3.53 -17.37
C GLU A 37 19.92 3.42 -17.10
N THR A 38 19.15 4.36 -17.66
CA THR A 38 17.68 4.36 -17.58
C THR A 38 17.07 3.43 -18.64
N SER A 39 16.15 2.56 -18.23
CA SER A 39 15.46 1.61 -19.10
C SER A 39 14.15 2.16 -19.64
N TRP A 40 13.70 1.63 -20.78
CA TRP A 40 12.35 1.87 -21.31
C TRP A 40 11.25 1.46 -20.31
N MET A 41 11.58 0.54 -19.39
CA MET A 41 10.69 0.11 -18.31
C MET A 41 10.37 1.24 -17.31
N GLY A 42 11.18 2.31 -17.25
CA GLY A 42 10.92 3.48 -16.41
C GLY A 42 9.59 4.18 -16.70
N ALA A 43 9.15 4.20 -17.97
CA ALA A 43 7.84 4.73 -18.34
C ALA A 43 6.69 3.90 -17.75
N LEU A 44 6.86 2.58 -17.73
CA LEU A 44 5.89 1.63 -17.19
C LEU A 44 5.84 1.72 -15.65
N VAL A 45 6.99 1.95 -15.01
CA VAL A 45 7.10 2.24 -13.57
C VAL A 45 6.41 3.56 -13.21
N ALA A 46 6.60 4.60 -14.00
CA ALA A 46 5.95 5.91 -13.80
C ALA A 46 4.42 5.78 -13.93
N PHE A 47 3.94 5.06 -14.96
CA PHE A 47 2.52 4.77 -15.16
C PHE A 47 1.90 3.98 -13.99
N ALA A 48 2.63 3.03 -13.41
CA ALA A 48 2.15 2.20 -12.29
C ALA A 48 2.21 2.89 -10.91
N LYS A 49 2.97 3.98 -10.79
CA LYS A 49 3.21 4.69 -9.53
C LYS A 49 1.93 5.20 -8.82
N PRO A 50 0.95 5.85 -9.49
CA PRO A 50 -0.22 6.40 -8.82
C PRO A 50 -1.22 5.33 -8.34
N PHE A 51 -1.25 4.15 -8.96
CA PHE A 51 -2.23 3.10 -8.63
C PHE A 51 -1.79 2.23 -7.46
N ARG A 52 -0.52 1.80 -7.46
CA ARG A 52 -0.08 0.74 -6.55
C ARG A 52 -0.25 1.06 -5.07
N MET A 53 0.05 2.29 -4.64
CA MET A 53 0.05 2.62 -3.20
C MET A 53 -1.37 2.84 -2.68
N PRO A 54 -2.22 3.68 -3.29
CA PRO A 54 -3.61 3.84 -2.85
C PRO A 54 -4.41 2.53 -2.90
N ASP A 55 -4.21 1.71 -3.94
CA ASP A 55 -5.00 0.49 -4.15
C ASP A 55 -4.77 -0.55 -3.05
N PHE A 56 -3.53 -0.77 -2.63
CA PHE A 56 -3.23 -1.69 -1.54
C PHE A 56 -3.90 -1.28 -0.22
N PHE A 57 -3.92 0.02 0.09
CA PHE A 57 -4.59 0.54 1.27
C PHE A 57 -6.10 0.43 1.17
N LEU A 58 -6.67 0.78 0.02
CA LEU A 58 -8.11 0.68 -0.24
C LEU A 58 -8.59 -0.77 -0.12
N ILE A 59 -7.91 -1.72 -0.76
CA ILE A 59 -8.22 -3.15 -0.66
C ILE A 59 -8.11 -3.63 0.79
N SER A 60 -7.10 -3.17 1.53
CA SER A 60 -6.93 -3.51 2.95
C SER A 60 -8.10 -3.00 3.81
N GLY A 61 -8.63 -1.81 3.51
CA GLY A 61 -9.84 -1.26 4.12
C GLY A 61 -11.11 -2.02 3.77
N LEU A 62 -11.24 -2.46 2.50
CA LEU A 62 -12.38 -3.26 2.03
C LEU A 62 -12.53 -4.56 2.81
N PHE A 63 -11.41 -5.25 3.07
CA PHE A 63 -11.40 -6.45 3.91
C PHE A 63 -11.61 -6.14 5.39
N LEU A 64 -11.23 -4.96 5.87
CA LEU A 64 -11.47 -4.55 7.24
C LEU A 64 -12.97 -4.45 7.55
N ALA A 65 -13.78 -3.93 6.63
CA ALA A 65 -15.22 -3.73 6.83
C ALA A 65 -15.96 -5.01 7.27
N ARG A 66 -15.50 -6.19 6.82
CA ARG A 66 -16.10 -7.49 7.17
C ARG A 66 -15.70 -8.05 8.53
N VAL A 67 -14.63 -7.52 9.12
CA VAL A 67 -14.05 -8.04 10.38
C VAL A 67 -14.04 -7.01 11.50
N ILE A 68 -14.46 -5.77 11.21
CA ILE A 68 -14.48 -4.66 12.17
C ILE A 68 -15.40 -4.91 13.37
N ASP A 69 -16.43 -5.74 13.25
CA ASP A 69 -17.38 -5.99 14.35
C ASP A 69 -16.96 -7.14 15.28
N ARG A 70 -15.88 -7.86 14.96
CA ARG A 70 -15.36 -8.94 15.79
C ARG A 70 -14.82 -8.43 17.12
N ASP A 71 -14.75 -9.29 18.13
CA ASP A 71 -14.16 -8.97 19.43
C ASP A 71 -12.71 -8.51 19.33
N TRP A 72 -12.30 -7.61 20.22
CA TRP A 72 -10.96 -7.02 20.23
C TRP A 72 -9.84 -8.06 20.28
N ARG A 73 -10.01 -9.15 21.04
CA ARG A 73 -9.00 -10.21 21.17
C ARG A 73 -8.73 -10.90 19.83
N THR A 74 -9.79 -11.38 19.18
CA THR A 74 -9.67 -12.06 17.88
C THR A 74 -9.23 -11.11 16.77
N TYR A 75 -9.62 -9.84 16.87
CA TYR A 75 -9.22 -8.81 15.93
C TYR A 75 -7.71 -8.54 16.00
N LEU A 76 -7.19 -8.26 17.19
CA LEU A 76 -5.78 -7.97 17.41
C LEU A 76 -4.90 -9.17 17.07
N ASP A 77 -5.29 -10.38 17.45
CA ASP A 77 -4.55 -11.60 17.13
C ASP A 77 -4.39 -11.79 15.60
N LYS A 78 -5.51 -11.76 14.86
CA LYS A 78 -5.50 -12.05 13.42
C LYS A 78 -4.95 -10.92 12.55
N LYS A 79 -4.96 -9.67 13.04
CA LYS A 79 -4.60 -8.49 12.22
C LYS A 79 -3.41 -7.70 12.74
N VAL A 80 -3.18 -7.67 14.04
CA VAL A 80 -2.04 -6.94 14.60
C VAL A 80 -0.88 -7.90 14.83
N VAL A 81 -1.11 -9.00 15.56
CA VAL A 81 -0.04 -9.96 15.88
C VAL A 81 0.48 -10.65 14.61
N HIS A 82 -0.41 -11.06 13.70
CA HIS A 82 0.02 -11.65 12.43
C HIS A 82 0.94 -10.74 11.62
N PHE A 83 0.58 -9.45 11.49
CA PHE A 83 1.40 -8.49 10.74
C PHE A 83 2.66 -8.08 11.50
N ALA A 84 2.60 -7.96 12.83
CA ALA A 84 3.77 -7.71 13.67
C ALA A 84 4.79 -8.86 13.59
N TYR A 85 4.33 -10.11 13.63
CA TYR A 85 5.17 -11.28 13.42
C TYR A 85 5.80 -11.27 12.02
N PHE A 86 4.99 -11.05 10.98
CA PHE A 86 5.47 -10.99 9.61
C PHE A 86 6.51 -9.86 9.43
N TYR A 87 6.25 -8.70 10.02
CA TYR A 87 7.17 -7.57 10.04
C TYR A 87 8.50 -7.93 10.71
N ALA A 88 8.46 -8.44 11.95
CA ALA A 88 9.66 -8.79 12.71
C ALA A 88 10.52 -9.84 11.98
N LEU A 89 9.87 -10.86 11.40
CA LEU A 89 10.54 -11.87 10.59
C LEU A 89 11.27 -11.23 9.40
N TRP A 90 10.58 -10.38 8.63
CA TRP A 90 11.14 -9.77 7.43
C TRP A 90 12.19 -8.70 7.70
N VAL A 91 12.04 -7.90 8.75
CA VAL A 91 13.10 -6.97 9.20
C VAL A 91 14.36 -7.75 9.53
N THR A 92 14.23 -8.85 10.27
CA THR A 92 15.37 -9.70 10.64
C THR A 92 16.06 -10.29 9.41
N ILE A 93 15.29 -10.77 8.43
CA ILE A 93 15.85 -11.26 7.17
C ILE A 93 16.57 -10.13 6.40
N GLN A 94 15.94 -8.96 6.24
CA GLN A 94 16.56 -7.84 5.52
C GLN A 94 17.85 -7.36 6.19
N PHE A 95 17.85 -7.24 7.52
CA PHE A 95 19.04 -6.88 8.28
C PHE A 95 20.11 -7.97 8.19
N ALA A 96 19.77 -9.25 8.21
CA ALA A 96 20.76 -10.32 8.04
C ALA A 96 21.55 -10.19 6.72
N PHE A 97 20.88 -9.78 5.64
CA PHE A 97 21.55 -9.55 4.34
C PHE A 97 22.25 -8.20 4.24
N LYS A 98 21.72 -7.13 4.87
CA LYS A 98 22.28 -5.76 4.79
C LYS A 98 23.32 -5.44 5.87
N ALA A 99 23.35 -6.20 6.96
CA ALA A 99 24.24 -5.99 8.09
C ALA A 99 25.72 -5.90 7.70
N PRO A 100 26.28 -6.71 6.77
CA PRO A 100 27.67 -6.56 6.36
C PRO A 100 27.96 -5.20 5.71
N GLY A 101 27.03 -4.65 4.94
CA GLY A 101 27.16 -3.32 4.32
C GLY A 101 27.08 -2.22 5.37
N PHE A 102 26.09 -2.27 6.24
CA PHE A 102 25.95 -1.29 7.33
C PHE A 102 27.11 -1.36 8.33
N ALA A 103 27.64 -2.54 8.64
CA ALA A 103 28.78 -2.67 9.53
C ALA A 103 30.04 -1.96 8.99
N GLN A 104 30.19 -1.85 7.66
CA GLN A 104 31.28 -1.09 7.04
C GLN A 104 31.10 0.42 7.18
N GLU A 105 29.87 0.91 7.21
CA GLU A 105 29.54 2.35 7.25
C GLU A 105 29.42 2.88 8.68
N ILE A 106 28.70 2.16 9.54
CA ILE A 106 28.30 2.60 10.89
C ILE A 106 28.80 1.68 12.02
N GLY A 107 29.55 0.63 11.68
CA GLY A 107 30.05 -0.36 12.65
C GLY A 107 28.99 -1.32 13.18
N TRP A 108 29.42 -2.45 13.75
CA TRP A 108 28.51 -3.49 14.26
C TRP A 108 27.59 -3.02 15.39
N THR A 109 28.04 -2.06 16.21
CA THR A 109 27.20 -1.45 17.25
C THR A 109 26.08 -0.61 16.64
N GLY A 110 26.37 0.17 15.60
CA GLY A 110 25.36 0.94 14.86
C GLY A 110 24.34 0.05 14.16
N VAL A 111 24.77 -1.10 13.63
CA VAL A 111 23.84 -2.09 13.03
C VAL A 111 22.80 -2.59 14.04
N VAL A 112 23.22 -2.86 15.27
CA VAL A 112 22.30 -3.30 16.33
C VAL A 112 21.35 -2.17 16.72
N GLU A 113 21.84 -0.95 16.84
CA GLU A 113 21.00 0.23 17.13
C GLU A 113 19.95 0.45 16.04
N GLU A 114 20.35 0.44 14.76
CA GLU A 114 19.44 0.55 13.61
C GLU A 114 18.42 -0.60 13.56
N TYR A 115 18.82 -1.82 13.91
CA TYR A 115 17.91 -2.96 13.99
C TYR A 115 16.84 -2.76 15.08
N LEU A 116 17.22 -2.23 16.25
CA LEU A 116 16.27 -1.92 17.32
C LEU A 116 15.37 -0.74 16.96
N LEU A 117 15.94 0.31 16.36
CA LEU A 117 15.20 1.45 15.84
C LEU A 117 14.19 1.04 14.77
N ALA A 118 14.48 0.01 13.97
CA ALA A 118 13.57 -0.51 12.96
C ALA A 118 12.21 -0.97 13.53
N PHE A 119 12.10 -1.29 14.83
CA PHE A 119 10.81 -1.64 15.45
C PHE A 119 9.93 -0.42 15.76
N ILE A 120 10.52 0.78 15.81
CA ILE A 120 9.86 2.04 16.10
C ILE A 120 9.70 2.87 14.82
N GLN A 121 10.76 2.94 14.02
CA GLN A 121 10.81 3.64 12.74
C GLN A 121 11.12 2.62 11.64
N PRO A 122 10.13 2.25 10.81
CA PRO A 122 10.29 1.15 9.88
C PRO A 122 11.29 1.46 8.77
N PHE A 123 12.14 0.47 8.49
CA PHE A 123 13.21 0.57 7.51
C PHE A 123 12.80 0.04 6.12
N GLY A 124 13.29 0.68 5.07
CA GLY A 124 13.15 0.21 3.69
C GLY A 124 11.70 0.15 3.22
N THR A 125 11.32 -0.90 2.49
CA THR A 125 9.95 -1.08 1.95
C THR A 125 8.96 -1.69 2.94
N LEU A 126 9.40 -2.03 4.15
CA LEU A 126 8.58 -2.71 5.17
C LEU A 126 7.63 -1.78 5.92
N TRP A 127 7.79 -0.46 5.75
CA TRP A 127 6.90 0.55 6.36
C TRP A 127 5.43 0.30 6.04
N PHE A 128 5.11 -0.22 4.86
CA PHE A 128 3.73 -0.51 4.46
C PHE A 128 3.10 -1.60 5.36
N ILE A 129 3.84 -2.69 5.59
CA ILE A 129 3.40 -3.81 6.45
C ILE A 129 3.25 -3.33 7.89
N TYR A 130 4.15 -2.45 8.34
CA TYR A 130 4.09 -1.83 9.66
C TYR A 130 2.87 -0.91 9.84
N LEU A 131 2.48 -0.17 8.79
CA LEU A 131 1.40 0.82 8.87
C LEU A 131 0.01 0.17 8.88
N LEU A 132 -0.16 -0.99 8.26
CA LEU A 132 -1.44 -1.72 8.23
C LEU A 132 -2.03 -2.01 9.63
N PRO A 133 -1.31 -2.61 10.59
CA PRO A 133 -1.83 -2.81 11.94
C PRO A 133 -2.15 -1.50 12.65
N VAL A 134 -1.40 -0.42 12.39
CA VAL A 134 -1.72 0.92 12.92
C VAL A 134 -3.08 1.40 12.38
N PHE A 135 -3.30 1.31 11.07
CA PHE A 135 -4.58 1.66 10.44
C PHE A 135 -5.74 0.81 10.96
N PHE A 136 -5.53 -0.50 11.14
CA PHE A 136 -6.51 -1.41 11.72
C PHE A 136 -6.90 -0.98 13.14
N VAL A 137 -5.92 -0.70 14.00
CA VAL A 137 -6.17 -0.26 15.37
C VAL A 137 -6.90 1.09 15.38
N VAL A 138 -6.44 2.08 14.60
CA VAL A 138 -7.09 3.39 14.54
C VAL A 138 -8.53 3.26 14.07
N ALA A 139 -8.78 2.57 12.94
CA ALA A 139 -10.14 2.40 12.43
C ALA A 139 -11.06 1.68 13.41
N LYS A 140 -10.53 0.70 14.17
CA LYS A 140 -11.28 0.00 15.23
C LYS A 140 -11.60 0.92 16.42
N LEU A 141 -10.65 1.75 16.85
CA LEU A 141 -10.86 2.74 17.92
C LEU A 141 -11.87 3.81 17.50
N THR A 142 -11.79 4.28 16.26
CA THR A 142 -12.63 5.36 15.73
C THR A 142 -13.93 4.85 15.11
N ARG A 143 -14.28 3.57 15.26
CA ARG A 143 -15.48 2.97 14.61
C ARG A 143 -16.81 3.63 15.01
N ARG A 144 -16.84 4.31 16.15
CA ARG A 144 -18.03 5.05 16.65
C ARG A 144 -18.08 6.50 16.16
N VAL A 145 -17.00 7.00 15.55
CA VAL A 145 -16.95 8.36 15.01
C VAL A 145 -17.72 8.39 13.69
N PRO A 146 -18.54 9.43 13.44
CA PRO A 146 -19.27 9.55 12.18
C PRO A 146 -18.32 9.53 10.98
N VAL A 147 -18.71 8.79 9.94
CA VAL A 147 -17.93 8.65 8.69
C VAL A 147 -17.52 10.00 8.09
N PRO A 148 -18.39 11.03 8.00
CA PRO A 148 -17.99 12.33 7.44
C PRO A 148 -16.87 13.00 8.22
N VAL A 149 -16.84 12.86 9.55
CA VAL A 149 -15.81 13.47 10.40
C VAL A 149 -14.45 12.81 10.16
N MET A 150 -14.41 11.47 10.18
CA MET A 150 -13.18 10.73 9.89
C MET A 150 -12.68 10.96 8.46
N PHE A 151 -13.60 11.04 7.51
CA PHE A 151 -13.28 11.27 6.11
C PHE A 151 -12.71 12.68 5.89
N LEU A 152 -13.35 13.73 6.42
CA LEU A 152 -12.84 15.09 6.37
C LEU A 152 -11.48 15.20 7.05
N GLY A 153 -11.31 14.59 8.22
CA GLY A 153 -10.02 14.54 8.92
C GLY A 153 -8.94 13.88 8.06
N GLY A 154 -9.22 12.73 7.44
CA GLY A 154 -8.29 12.06 6.54
C GLY A 154 -7.94 12.89 5.30
N CYS A 155 -8.91 13.59 4.70
CA CYS A 155 -8.65 14.51 3.58
C CYS A 155 -7.76 15.67 4.00
N LEU A 156 -8.02 16.28 5.16
CA LEU A 156 -7.20 17.38 5.67
C LEU A 156 -5.76 16.93 5.94
N LEU A 157 -5.58 15.75 6.54
CA LEU A 157 -4.25 15.17 6.76
C LEU A 157 -3.51 14.88 5.44
N GLN A 158 -4.22 14.39 4.43
CA GLN A 158 -3.65 14.14 3.11
C GLN A 158 -3.26 15.44 2.40
N ILE A 159 -4.03 16.51 2.55
CA ILE A 159 -3.72 17.83 1.96
C ILE A 159 -2.55 18.48 2.69
N ALA A 160 -2.49 18.35 4.02
CA ALA A 160 -1.45 18.96 4.83
C ALA A 160 -0.05 18.38 4.57
N GLN A 161 0.04 17.12 4.14
CA GLN A 161 1.29 16.40 3.84
C GLN A 161 2.42 16.74 4.83
N PRO A 162 2.24 16.46 6.13
CA PRO A 162 3.24 16.83 7.12
C PRO A 162 4.56 16.11 6.84
N GLU A 163 5.67 16.82 7.01
CA GLU A 163 7.04 16.30 6.90
C GLU A 163 7.69 16.33 8.29
N THR A 164 7.28 15.39 9.15
CA THR A 164 7.76 15.33 10.54
C THR A 164 9.11 14.64 10.68
N GLY A 165 9.59 13.99 9.60
CA GLY A 165 10.79 13.14 9.61
C GLY A 165 10.51 11.73 10.14
N TRP A 166 9.28 11.48 10.60
CA TRP A 166 8.81 10.19 11.07
C TRP A 166 7.96 9.51 10.01
N ILE A 167 8.53 8.51 9.34
CA ILE A 167 7.88 7.74 8.27
C ILE A 167 6.47 7.30 8.67
N VAL A 168 6.30 6.77 9.89
CA VAL A 168 4.98 6.30 10.34
C VAL A 168 3.95 7.43 10.36
N ALA A 169 4.31 8.61 10.87
CA ALA A 169 3.39 9.75 10.98
C ALA A 169 3.07 10.35 9.62
N ASP A 170 4.08 10.58 8.79
CA ASP A 170 3.95 11.21 7.47
C ASP A 170 3.14 10.30 6.53
N GLU A 171 3.47 9.01 6.51
CA GLU A 171 2.77 8.01 5.70
C GLU A 171 1.35 7.78 6.21
N PHE A 172 1.12 7.84 7.54
CA PHE A 172 -0.22 7.79 8.10
C PHE A 172 -1.09 8.94 7.57
N CYS A 173 -0.60 10.17 7.69
CA CYS A 173 -1.37 11.36 7.30
C CYS A 173 -1.71 11.37 5.81
N THR A 174 -0.78 10.92 4.98
CA THR A 174 -0.94 10.91 3.52
C THR A 174 -1.79 9.74 3.01
N ARG A 175 -1.83 8.59 3.71
CA ARG A 175 -2.42 7.35 3.18
C ARG A 175 -3.65 6.84 3.92
N PHE A 176 -3.88 7.29 5.15
CA PHE A 176 -5.02 6.84 5.96
C PHE A 176 -6.36 7.02 5.24
N ILE A 177 -6.51 8.10 4.45
CA ILE A 177 -7.76 8.35 3.72
C ILE A 177 -8.05 7.28 2.66
N TYR A 178 -7.05 6.74 1.95
CA TYR A 178 -7.27 5.67 0.96
C TYR A 178 -7.75 4.39 1.64
N PHE A 179 -7.11 4.05 2.77
CA PHE A 179 -7.52 2.94 3.61
C PHE A 179 -8.94 3.12 4.13
N TYR A 180 -9.23 4.29 4.70
CA TYR A 180 -10.53 4.59 5.29
C TYR A 180 -11.63 4.64 4.24
N THR A 181 -11.33 5.11 3.02
CA THR A 181 -12.27 5.08 1.88
C THR A 181 -12.68 3.65 1.55
N GLY A 182 -11.72 2.72 1.49
CA GLY A 182 -12.01 1.31 1.27
C GLY A 182 -12.87 0.69 2.38
N TYR A 183 -12.70 1.14 3.62
CA TYR A 183 -13.52 0.71 4.76
C TYR A 183 -14.93 1.31 4.72
N ALA A 184 -15.05 2.63 4.65
CA ALA A 184 -16.30 3.37 4.78
C ALA A 184 -17.23 3.19 3.58
N PHE A 185 -16.67 3.08 2.38
CA PHE A 185 -17.41 2.94 1.13
C PHE A 185 -17.38 1.53 0.56
N ALA A 186 -17.07 0.51 1.37
CA ALA A 186 -17.04 -0.88 0.94
C ALA A 186 -18.29 -1.32 0.15
N PRO A 187 -19.54 -1.02 0.59
CA PRO A 187 -20.73 -1.39 -0.18
C PRO A 187 -20.79 -0.72 -1.56
N LEU A 188 -20.39 0.56 -1.64
CA LEU A 188 -20.36 1.31 -2.89
C LEU A 188 -19.33 0.71 -3.86
N VAL A 189 -18.15 0.33 -3.37
CA VAL A 189 -17.10 -0.32 -4.18
C VAL A 189 -17.60 -1.65 -4.73
N PHE A 190 -18.27 -2.47 -3.92
CA PHE A 190 -18.83 -3.74 -4.40
C PHE A 190 -19.94 -3.52 -5.44
N HIS A 191 -20.88 -2.60 -5.20
CA HIS A 191 -21.92 -2.28 -6.19
C HIS A 191 -21.34 -1.73 -7.50
N PHE A 192 -20.32 -0.88 -7.42
CA PHE A 192 -19.64 -0.37 -8.59
C PHE A 192 -18.95 -1.49 -9.37
N ALA A 193 -18.26 -2.40 -8.67
CA ALA A 193 -17.64 -3.56 -9.30
C ALA A 193 -18.67 -4.45 -10.02
N ASP A 194 -19.81 -4.73 -9.38
CA ASP A 194 -20.89 -5.53 -9.97
C ASP A 194 -21.47 -4.83 -11.22
N TRP A 195 -21.63 -3.51 -11.19
CA TRP A 195 -22.08 -2.72 -12.34
C TRP A 195 -21.07 -2.75 -13.50
N VAL A 196 -19.77 -2.62 -13.20
CA VAL A 196 -18.70 -2.72 -14.20
C VAL A 196 -18.68 -4.11 -14.84
N MET A 197 -18.81 -5.15 -14.03
CA MET A 197 -18.84 -6.54 -14.51
C MET A 197 -20.05 -6.81 -15.41
N ALA A 198 -21.22 -6.21 -15.12
CA ALA A 198 -22.40 -6.29 -15.97
C ALA A 198 -22.23 -5.55 -17.32
N ARG A 199 -21.31 -4.58 -17.41
CA ARG A 199 -21.01 -3.76 -18.60
C ARG A 199 -19.57 -3.93 -19.10
N GLN A 200 -19.06 -5.16 -19.02
CA GLN A 200 -17.65 -5.46 -19.28
C GLN A 200 -17.12 -4.90 -20.62
N ARG A 201 -17.89 -4.95 -21.71
CA ARG A 201 -17.46 -4.42 -23.02
C ARG A 201 -17.26 -2.91 -23.02
N SER A 202 -18.19 -2.16 -22.43
CA SER A 202 -18.08 -0.70 -22.31
C SER A 202 -16.98 -0.31 -21.32
N ALA A 203 -16.81 -1.07 -20.24
CA ALA A 203 -15.73 -0.87 -19.28
C ALA A 203 -14.35 -1.08 -19.91
N ILE A 204 -14.16 -2.13 -20.71
CA ILE A 204 -12.92 -2.35 -21.45
C ILE A 204 -12.66 -1.21 -22.44
N GLY A 205 -13.69 -0.75 -23.17
CA GLY A 205 -13.56 0.39 -24.07
C GLY A 205 -13.14 1.68 -23.37
N LEU A 206 -13.74 1.98 -22.21
CA LEU A 206 -13.36 3.12 -21.37
C LEU A 206 -11.95 2.99 -20.81
N LEU A 207 -11.57 1.81 -20.32
CA LEU A 207 -10.22 1.54 -19.80
C LEU A 207 -9.17 1.66 -20.90
N ALA A 208 -9.46 1.17 -22.11
CA ALA A 208 -8.55 1.29 -23.25
C ALA A 208 -8.40 2.75 -23.68
N GLY A 209 -9.50 3.51 -23.74
CA GLY A 209 -9.47 4.94 -24.04
C GLY A 209 -8.70 5.75 -22.99
N TRP A 210 -8.93 5.45 -21.71
CA TRP A 210 -8.22 6.06 -20.60
C TRP A 210 -6.73 5.71 -20.62
N ALA A 211 -6.37 4.44 -20.80
CA ALA A 211 -4.98 3.99 -20.87
C ALA A 211 -4.22 4.61 -22.06
N PHE A 212 -4.89 4.77 -23.21
CA PHE A 212 -4.32 5.47 -24.35
C PHE A 212 -4.05 6.94 -24.03
N LEU A 213 -5.01 7.63 -23.40
CA LEU A 213 -4.87 9.04 -23.03
C LEU A 213 -3.75 9.24 -22.01
N GLU A 214 -3.67 8.40 -20.99
CA GLU A 214 -2.60 8.40 -19.99
C GLU A 214 -1.23 8.15 -20.64
N ALA A 215 -1.13 7.20 -21.58
CA ALA A 215 0.11 6.92 -22.30
C ALA A 215 0.58 8.12 -23.13
N VAL A 216 -0.35 8.83 -23.79
CA VAL A 216 -0.05 10.06 -24.54
C VAL A 216 0.46 11.16 -23.61
N LEU A 217 -0.21 11.39 -22.48
CA LEU A 217 0.19 12.42 -21.51
C LEU A 217 1.58 12.15 -20.92
N VAL A 218 1.87 10.89 -20.56
CA VAL A 218 3.19 10.49 -20.05
C VAL A 218 4.27 10.65 -21.12
N TYR A 219 3.97 10.27 -22.36
CA TYR A 219 4.90 10.44 -23.48
C TYR A 219 5.20 11.92 -23.75
N GLU A 220 4.19 12.79 -23.76
CA GLU A 220 4.37 14.24 -23.94
C GLU A 220 5.14 14.89 -22.79
N ALA A 221 4.84 14.51 -21.54
CA ALA A 221 5.55 15.00 -20.37
C ALA A 221 7.04 14.62 -20.40
N SER A 222 7.37 13.40 -20.85
CA SER A 222 8.76 12.94 -20.99
C SER A 222 9.56 13.70 -22.06
N ARG A 223 8.88 14.32 -23.04
CA ARG A 223 9.51 15.14 -24.09
C ARG A 223 9.87 16.56 -23.65
N ARG A 224 9.13 17.14 -22.70
CA ARG A 224 9.36 18.53 -22.23
C ARG A 224 10.58 18.69 -21.29
N HIS A 225 11.12 17.59 -20.79
CA HIS A 225 12.25 17.57 -19.86
C HIS A 225 13.59 17.13 -20.50
N ARG A 226 13.65 17.02 -21.83
CA ARG A 226 14.91 16.97 -22.61
C ARG A 226 15.14 18.30 -23.29
#